data_AF-A0A352Y3N6-F1
#
_entry.id   AF-A0A352Y3N6-F1
#
_cell.length_a   1.000
_cell.length_b   1.000
_cell.length_c   1.000
_cell.angle_alpha   90.00
_cell.angle_beta   90.00
_cell.angle_gamma   90.00
#
_symmetry.space_group_name_H-M   'P 1'
#
loop_
_entity.id
_entity.type
_entity.pdbx_description
1 polymer ?
#
loop_
_entity_poly.entity_id
_entity_poly.type
_entity_poly.pdbx_seq_one_letter_code
_entity_poly.pdbx_strand_id
1 'polypeptide(L)'
;MSIKKRINDLFLALFYIERRIDPYYRNTFDKIFRKPISALAQFLINFKRKDDHLQISEEKLLLNENEITDLIIQQMAQFTHKYYADSFALRAGNTKTYGVVRGEFEVLPDLADNLRQGVFRYPKTYPAWVRFAGPGPLAPADMKDNGVLSIGIKLMGVEGDKLLDDEKWTQDFTGISAPTFTTPNIIENLKLQRHVFEGTPLFYFINPFDSHFLDAIMQGLYSKTQNSPLEVPYFSCVAYLFGDGQAIHYSIKPCSDEKTKVPGKPSANYLREAMVNTLSTKEVHFDFMIQFQTDAYRMPIENASVEWPEKLSPFIPVARLRLPVQRFDSKGQLAFAENLSYNPWHCIADHRPLGNQNRARKSIYYALSGLRQTMNKEARIEPTGAEVFDD
;
A
#
# COMPACT_ATOMS: atom_id res chain seq x y z
N MET A 1 -29.27 11.63 10.84
CA MET A 1 -28.41 10.70 10.07
C MET A 1 -29.12 10.35 8.77
N SER A 2 -28.48 10.52 7.61
CA SER A 2 -29.13 10.28 6.30
C SER A 2 -29.45 8.80 6.07
N ILE A 3 -30.42 8.50 5.20
CA ILE A 3 -30.79 7.13 4.80
C ILE A 3 -29.57 6.40 4.21
N LYS A 4 -28.80 7.09 3.34
CA LYS A 4 -27.56 6.53 2.77
C LYS A 4 -26.58 6.08 3.85
N LYS A 5 -26.36 6.91 4.88
CA LYS A 5 -25.46 6.54 5.98
C LYS A 5 -25.96 5.32 6.75
N ARG A 6 -27.28 5.21 7.02
CA ARG A 6 -27.86 4.01 7.66
C ARG A 6 -27.64 2.73 6.84
N ILE A 7 -27.81 2.81 5.52
CA ILE A 7 -27.55 1.68 4.61
C ILE A 7 -26.07 1.29 4.64
N ASN A 8 -25.17 2.27 4.60
CA ASN A 8 -23.74 2.03 4.70
C ASN A 8 -23.36 1.36 6.03
N ASP A 9 -23.89 1.87 7.15
CA ASP A 9 -23.63 1.32 8.48
C ASP A 9 -24.15 -0.13 8.61
N LEU A 10 -25.31 -0.44 8.02
CA LEU A 10 -25.84 -1.80 7.97
C LEU A 10 -24.93 -2.74 7.15
N PHE A 11 -24.47 -2.29 5.98
CA PHE A 11 -23.54 -3.06 5.15
C PHE A 11 -22.23 -3.33 5.90
N LEU A 12 -21.66 -2.33 6.57
CA LEU A 12 -20.45 -2.50 7.39
C LEU A 12 -20.69 -3.48 8.55
N ALA A 13 -21.85 -3.44 9.19
CA ALA A 13 -22.18 -4.39 10.25
C ALA A 13 -22.23 -5.85 9.74
N LEU A 14 -22.84 -6.08 8.57
CA LEU A 14 -22.85 -7.39 7.91
C LEU A 14 -21.44 -7.85 7.55
N PHE A 15 -20.63 -6.93 7.02
CA PHE A 15 -19.23 -7.19 6.69
C PHE A 15 -18.40 -7.58 7.93
N TYR A 16 -18.64 -6.96 9.09
CA TYR A 16 -17.96 -7.35 10.34
C TYR A 16 -18.35 -8.75 10.84
N ILE A 17 -19.58 -9.18 10.56
CA ILE A 17 -20.03 -10.55 10.87
C ILE A 17 -19.33 -11.53 9.92
N GLU A 18 -19.32 -11.21 8.63
CA GLU A 18 -18.65 -12.00 7.59
C GLU A 18 -17.18 -12.26 7.94
N ARG A 19 -16.44 -11.24 8.40
CA ARG A 19 -15.03 -11.40 8.82
C ARG A 19 -14.75 -12.43 9.89
N ARG A 20 -15.71 -12.69 10.77
CA ARG A 20 -15.56 -13.74 11.81
C ARG A 20 -15.76 -15.14 11.24
N ILE A 21 -16.40 -15.23 10.09
CA ILE A 21 -16.73 -16.47 9.39
C ILE A 21 -15.72 -16.73 8.25
N ASP A 22 -15.16 -15.67 7.65
CA ASP A 22 -14.16 -15.69 6.56
C ASP A 22 -13.06 -16.75 6.80
N PRO A 23 -12.39 -16.83 7.97
CA PRO A 23 -11.32 -17.81 8.20
C PRO A 23 -11.71 -19.28 8.00
N TYR A 24 -13.00 -19.63 8.11
CA TYR A 24 -13.48 -21.00 8.00
C TYR A 24 -13.70 -21.45 6.55
N TYR A 25 -13.95 -20.53 5.62
CA TYR A 25 -14.28 -20.88 4.23
C TYR A 25 -13.37 -20.22 3.18
N ARG A 26 -12.66 -19.14 3.54
CA ARG A 26 -11.96 -18.28 2.60
C ARG A 26 -10.90 -18.98 1.77
N ASN A 27 -10.14 -19.90 2.36
CA ASN A 27 -9.12 -20.65 1.62
C ASN A 27 -9.73 -21.50 0.49
N THR A 28 -10.88 -22.12 0.75
CA THR A 28 -11.63 -22.89 -0.26
C THR A 28 -12.22 -21.97 -1.32
N PHE A 29 -12.81 -20.85 -0.90
CA PHE A 29 -13.35 -19.84 -1.82
C PHE A 29 -12.25 -19.31 -2.76
N ASP A 30 -11.11 -18.90 -2.22
CA ASP A 30 -10.01 -18.33 -3.01
C ASP A 30 -9.45 -19.34 -4.02
N LYS A 31 -9.32 -20.61 -3.61
CA LYS A 31 -8.82 -21.69 -4.48
C LYS A 31 -9.72 -21.93 -5.69
N ILE A 32 -11.04 -21.77 -5.53
CA ILE A 32 -12.03 -22.08 -6.58
C ILE A 32 -12.40 -20.83 -7.38
N PHE A 33 -12.67 -19.71 -6.71
CA PHE A 33 -13.39 -18.57 -7.28
C PHE A 33 -12.55 -17.31 -7.47
N ARG A 34 -11.48 -17.09 -6.70
CA ARG A 34 -10.74 -15.81 -6.79
C ARG A 34 -10.19 -15.56 -8.18
N LYS A 35 -9.52 -16.55 -8.79
CA LYS A 35 -8.91 -16.38 -10.12
C LYS A 35 -9.96 -16.22 -11.24
N PRO A 36 -11.04 -17.03 -11.32
CA PRO A 36 -12.10 -16.79 -12.30
C PRO A 36 -12.80 -15.44 -12.16
N ILE A 37 -13.14 -15.03 -10.92
CA ILE A 37 -13.85 -13.76 -10.69
C ILE A 37 -12.93 -12.56 -11.01
N SER A 38 -11.67 -12.60 -10.57
CA SER A 38 -10.70 -11.53 -10.90
C SER A 38 -10.45 -11.44 -12.40
N ALA A 39 -10.29 -12.57 -13.09
CA ALA A 39 -10.13 -12.58 -14.55
C ALA A 39 -11.33 -11.95 -15.28
N LEU A 40 -12.56 -12.27 -14.85
CA LEU A 40 -13.77 -11.67 -15.41
C LEU A 40 -13.85 -10.17 -15.11
N ALA A 41 -13.57 -9.75 -13.87
CA ALA A 41 -13.56 -8.35 -13.49
C ALA A 41 -12.52 -7.55 -14.29
N GLN A 42 -11.30 -8.07 -14.41
CA GLN A 42 -10.21 -7.46 -15.19
C GLN A 42 -10.51 -7.42 -16.69
N PHE A 43 -11.17 -8.45 -17.24
CA PHE A 43 -11.65 -8.44 -18.61
C PHE A 43 -12.67 -7.32 -18.83
N LEU A 44 -13.66 -7.19 -17.95
CA LEU A 44 -14.70 -6.16 -18.06
C LEU A 44 -14.15 -4.73 -17.84
N ILE A 45 -13.19 -4.56 -16.92
CA ILE A 45 -12.47 -3.28 -16.74
C ILE A 45 -11.76 -2.90 -18.03
N ASN A 46 -10.94 -3.80 -18.59
CA ASN A 46 -10.20 -3.52 -19.83
C ASN A 46 -11.11 -3.35 -21.05
N PHE A 47 -12.23 -4.08 -21.14
CA PHE A 47 -13.18 -3.94 -22.24
C PHE A 47 -13.81 -2.54 -22.31
N LYS A 48 -13.99 -1.88 -21.16
CA LYS A 48 -14.55 -0.51 -21.09
C LYS A 48 -13.50 0.58 -21.34
N ARG A 49 -12.21 0.24 -21.36
CA ARG A 49 -11.14 1.22 -21.52
C ARG A 49 -10.99 1.62 -22.98
N LYS A 50 -10.63 2.89 -23.18
CA LYS A 50 -10.19 3.41 -24.48
C LYS A 50 -8.68 3.21 -24.60
N ASP A 51 -8.22 2.83 -25.78
CA ASP A 51 -6.80 2.84 -26.11
C ASP A 51 -6.37 4.28 -26.46
N ASP A 52 -5.42 4.79 -25.69
CA ASP A 52 -4.82 6.11 -25.89
C ASP A 52 -3.56 6.04 -26.78
N HIS A 53 -3.16 4.83 -27.21
CA HIS A 53 -1.98 4.55 -28.06
C HIS A 53 -0.65 5.06 -27.47
N LEU A 54 -0.56 5.07 -26.14
CA LEU A 54 0.65 5.39 -25.40
C LEU A 54 1.75 4.35 -25.66
N GLN A 55 2.99 4.77 -25.57
CA GLN A 55 4.18 3.93 -25.60
C GLN A 55 4.52 3.39 -24.20
N ILE A 56 5.46 2.45 -24.14
CA ILE A 56 6.02 1.97 -22.87
C ILE A 56 6.61 3.15 -22.09
N SER A 57 6.34 3.19 -20.79
CA SER A 57 6.71 4.26 -19.85
C SER A 57 6.09 5.64 -20.12
N GLU A 58 5.26 5.79 -21.15
CA GLU A 58 4.64 7.07 -21.49
C GLU A 58 3.49 7.42 -20.53
N GLU A 59 3.57 8.61 -19.93
CA GLU A 59 2.55 9.16 -19.05
C GLU A 59 1.59 10.08 -19.81
N LYS A 60 0.34 10.13 -19.36
CA LYS A 60 -0.65 11.07 -19.87
C LYS A 60 -1.18 11.91 -18.72
N LEU A 61 -0.83 13.19 -18.72
CA LEU A 61 -1.26 14.12 -17.70
C LEU A 61 -2.76 14.38 -17.78
N LEU A 62 -3.41 14.48 -16.61
CA LEU A 62 -4.80 14.90 -16.53
C LEU A 62 -4.89 16.43 -16.54
N LEU A 63 -5.94 16.96 -17.18
CA LEU A 63 -6.28 18.37 -17.02
C LEU A 63 -6.65 18.62 -15.55
N ASN A 64 -6.10 19.69 -14.96
CA ASN A 64 -6.33 20.08 -13.55
C ASN A 64 -5.85 19.07 -12.49
N GLU A 65 -4.85 18.24 -12.82
CA GLU A 65 -4.28 17.25 -11.90
C GLU A 65 -3.84 17.84 -10.54
N ASN A 66 -3.22 19.03 -10.55
CA ASN A 66 -2.82 19.73 -9.33
C ASN A 66 -4.02 20.19 -8.50
N GLU A 67 -5.06 20.75 -9.12
CA GLU A 67 -6.28 21.19 -8.44
C GLU A 67 -7.00 20.01 -7.78
N ILE A 68 -7.12 18.88 -8.49
CA ILE A 68 -7.71 17.65 -7.93
C ILE A 68 -6.89 17.16 -6.73
N THR A 69 -5.56 17.19 -6.84
CA THR A 69 -4.66 16.80 -5.76
C THR A 69 -4.85 17.69 -4.54
N ASP A 70 -4.92 19.01 -4.72
CA ASP A 70 -5.17 19.97 -3.63
C ASP A 70 -6.53 19.74 -2.96
N LEU A 71 -7.57 19.44 -3.74
CA LEU A 71 -8.89 19.10 -3.20
C LEU A 71 -8.89 17.79 -2.40
N ILE A 72 -8.07 16.80 -2.79
CA ILE A 72 -7.88 15.57 -1.98
C ILE A 72 -7.19 15.93 -0.67
N ILE A 73 -6.11 16.71 -0.71
CA ILE A 73 -5.37 17.17 0.48
C ILE A 73 -6.32 17.89 1.44
N GLN A 74 -7.11 18.84 0.93
CA GLN A 74 -8.07 19.60 1.73
C GLN A 74 -9.09 18.68 2.42
N GLN A 75 -9.69 17.73 1.70
CA GLN A 75 -10.67 16.81 2.28
C GLN A 75 -10.07 15.89 3.34
N MET A 76 -8.89 15.32 3.07
CA MET A 76 -8.21 14.45 4.03
C MET A 76 -7.70 15.23 5.25
N ALA A 77 -7.27 16.48 5.08
CA ALA A 77 -6.92 17.39 6.17
C ALA A 77 -8.14 17.73 7.03
N GLN A 78 -9.28 18.05 6.40
CA GLN A 78 -10.55 18.28 7.11
C GLN A 78 -11.00 17.04 7.89
N PHE A 79 -10.87 15.85 7.32
CA PHE A 79 -11.11 14.61 8.05
C PHE A 79 -10.19 14.51 9.27
N THR A 80 -8.89 14.73 9.08
CA THR A 80 -7.89 14.62 10.16
C THR A 80 -8.21 15.58 11.30
N HIS A 81 -8.48 16.85 11.01
CA HIS A 81 -8.90 17.82 12.02
C HIS A 81 -10.20 17.41 12.71
N LYS A 82 -11.22 16.98 11.95
CA LYS A 82 -12.52 16.61 12.52
C LYS A 82 -12.44 15.44 13.50
N TYR A 83 -11.60 14.45 13.23
CA TYR A 83 -11.52 13.22 14.05
C TYR A 83 -10.39 13.23 15.07
N TYR A 84 -9.38 14.09 14.91
CA TYR A 84 -8.18 14.10 15.75
C TYR A 84 -7.83 15.47 16.35
N ALA A 85 -8.72 16.48 16.31
CA ALA A 85 -8.44 17.81 16.91
C ALA A 85 -7.93 17.74 18.36
N ASP A 86 -8.54 16.87 19.17
CA ASP A 86 -8.26 16.75 20.61
C ASP A 86 -7.58 15.42 20.99
N SER A 87 -6.92 14.76 20.03
CA SER A 87 -6.24 13.49 20.28
C SER A 87 -4.98 13.35 19.42
N PHE A 88 -4.22 12.29 19.66
CA PHE A 88 -3.07 11.98 18.82
C PHE A 88 -3.53 11.69 17.39
N ALA A 89 -3.09 12.53 16.44
CA ALA A 89 -3.46 12.42 15.04
C ALA A 89 -2.78 11.20 14.40
N LEU A 90 -3.59 10.39 13.74
CA LEU A 90 -3.13 9.24 12.96
C LEU A 90 -3.08 9.56 11.47
N ARG A 91 -2.50 8.65 10.68
CA ARG A 91 -2.43 8.79 9.22
C ARG A 91 -3.83 8.71 8.61
N ALA A 92 -4.17 9.61 7.69
CA ALA A 92 -5.49 9.66 7.04
C ALA A 92 -5.79 8.49 6.07
N GLY A 93 -4.82 7.61 5.84
CA GLY A 93 -4.97 6.34 5.12
C GLY A 93 -3.87 5.39 5.56
N ASN A 94 -4.08 4.08 5.37
CA ASN A 94 -3.20 3.05 5.94
C ASN A 94 -2.93 3.28 7.44
N THR A 95 -4.00 3.55 8.18
CA THR A 95 -4.00 4.37 9.40
C THR A 95 -3.34 3.65 10.55
N LYS A 96 -3.82 2.44 10.86
CA LYS A 96 -3.33 1.70 12.03
C LYS A 96 -1.97 1.07 11.74
N THR A 97 -0.93 1.55 12.40
CA THR A 97 0.40 0.92 12.36
C THR A 97 0.40 -0.37 13.17
N TYR A 98 0.61 -1.52 12.54
CA TYR A 98 0.82 -2.77 13.26
C TYR A 98 2.23 -2.83 13.83
N GLY A 99 3.23 -2.41 13.06
CA GLY A 99 4.60 -2.28 13.53
C GLY A 99 5.50 -1.60 12.51
N VAL A 100 6.61 -1.05 12.99
CA VAL A 100 7.78 -0.67 12.17
C VAL A 100 8.95 -1.50 12.66
N VAL A 101 9.46 -2.36 11.80
CA VAL A 101 10.48 -3.36 12.13
C VAL A 101 11.76 -3.09 11.35
N ARG A 102 12.90 -3.48 11.93
CA ARG A 102 14.18 -3.47 11.22
C ARG A 102 14.17 -4.57 10.16
N GLY A 103 14.77 -4.29 9.02
CA GLY A 103 14.99 -5.24 7.96
C GLY A 103 16.30 -4.97 7.23
N GLU A 104 16.65 -5.91 6.37
CA GLU A 104 17.78 -5.82 5.45
C GLU A 104 17.28 -6.16 4.05
N PHE A 105 17.55 -5.26 3.11
CA PHE A 105 17.17 -5.41 1.72
C PHE A 105 18.39 -5.77 0.90
N GLU A 106 18.51 -7.04 0.55
CA GLU A 106 19.64 -7.62 -0.16
C GLU A 106 19.34 -7.72 -1.65
N VAL A 107 20.05 -6.94 -2.47
CA VAL A 107 20.01 -7.07 -3.94
C VAL A 107 20.71 -8.37 -4.34
N LEU A 108 20.05 -9.19 -5.16
CA LEU A 108 20.60 -10.49 -5.54
C LEU A 108 21.91 -10.31 -6.34
N PRO A 109 22.94 -11.16 -6.14
CA PRO A 109 24.25 -10.96 -6.74
C PRO A 109 24.28 -11.19 -8.26
N ASP A 110 23.49 -12.13 -8.75
CA ASP A 110 23.55 -12.66 -10.11
C ASP A 110 22.40 -12.16 -11.01
N LEU A 111 22.00 -10.90 -10.83
CA LEU A 111 21.01 -10.27 -11.71
C LEU A 111 21.55 -10.16 -13.13
N ALA A 112 20.70 -10.47 -14.12
CA ALA A 112 20.98 -10.17 -15.52
C ALA A 112 21.18 -8.66 -15.72
N ASP A 113 21.98 -8.26 -16.71
CA ASP A 113 22.37 -6.84 -16.89
C ASP A 113 21.17 -5.90 -17.06
N ASN A 114 20.10 -6.37 -17.70
CA ASN A 114 18.86 -5.61 -17.88
C ASN A 114 18.06 -5.42 -16.58
N LEU A 115 18.42 -6.09 -15.48
CA LEU A 115 17.80 -5.96 -14.16
C LEU A 115 18.62 -5.07 -13.21
N ARG A 116 19.79 -4.59 -13.65
CA ARG A 116 20.74 -3.83 -12.81
C ARG A 116 20.52 -2.32 -12.93
N GLN A 117 19.37 -1.82 -12.47
CA GLN A 117 19.01 -0.39 -12.52
C GLN A 117 18.76 0.21 -11.12
N GLY A 118 19.12 1.49 -10.93
CA GLY A 118 18.96 2.21 -9.67
C GLY A 118 19.48 1.45 -8.45
N VAL A 119 18.63 1.25 -7.43
CA VAL A 119 19.01 0.50 -6.22
C VAL A 119 19.40 -0.97 -6.47
N PHE A 120 19.06 -1.54 -7.64
CA PHE A 120 19.41 -2.92 -8.00
C PHE A 120 20.71 -3.02 -8.82
N ARG A 121 21.39 -1.90 -9.05
CA ARG A 121 22.56 -1.83 -9.95
C ARG A 121 23.73 -2.70 -9.48
N TYR A 122 23.95 -2.76 -8.17
CA TYR A 122 25.03 -3.53 -7.57
C TYR A 122 24.50 -4.46 -6.48
N PRO A 123 25.11 -5.64 -6.28
CA PRO A 123 24.86 -6.47 -5.11
C PRO A 123 25.19 -5.66 -3.85
N LYS A 124 24.17 -5.30 -3.08
CA LYS A 124 24.27 -4.48 -1.87
C LYS A 124 23.14 -4.84 -0.91
N THR A 125 23.46 -4.83 0.37
CA THR A 125 22.47 -4.95 1.45
C THR A 125 22.22 -3.57 2.04
N TYR A 126 20.99 -3.09 1.91
CA TYR A 126 20.55 -1.84 2.51
C TYR A 126 19.86 -2.13 3.84
N PRO A 127 20.24 -1.46 4.95
CA PRO A 127 19.39 -1.40 6.13
C PRO A 127 18.02 -0.84 5.74
N ALA A 128 16.95 -1.39 6.31
CA ALA A 128 15.58 -0.97 6.01
C ALA A 128 14.70 -0.80 7.27
N TRP A 129 13.84 0.21 7.28
CA TRP A 129 12.69 0.30 8.17
C TRP A 129 11.44 -0.14 7.42
N VAL A 130 10.75 -1.16 7.96
CA VAL A 130 9.59 -1.78 7.30
C VAL A 130 8.34 -1.57 8.14
N ARG A 131 7.39 -0.80 7.62
CA ARG A 131 6.09 -0.54 8.23
C ARG A 131 5.04 -1.51 7.71
N PHE A 132 4.33 -2.18 8.61
CA PHE A 132 3.11 -2.92 8.31
C PHE A 132 1.91 -2.18 8.91
N ALA A 133 0.83 -2.05 8.15
CA ALA A 133 -0.35 -1.31 8.60
C ALA A 133 -1.66 -1.80 8.01
N GLY A 134 -2.74 -1.48 8.71
CA GLY A 134 -4.11 -1.76 8.30
C GLY A 134 -4.71 -0.67 7.43
N PRO A 135 -5.97 -0.85 6.97
CA PRO A 135 -6.72 0.16 6.25
C PRO A 135 -6.94 1.45 7.07
N GLY A 136 -7.60 2.42 6.44
CA GLY A 136 -7.96 3.69 7.05
C GLY A 136 -9.35 4.16 6.61
N PRO A 137 -9.79 5.35 7.02
CA PRO A 137 -8.99 6.41 7.66
C PRO A 137 -8.99 6.39 9.21
N LEU A 138 -9.59 5.37 9.83
CA LEU A 138 -9.63 5.20 11.30
C LEU A 138 -8.81 3.98 11.73
N ALA A 139 -8.61 3.80 13.05
CA ALA A 139 -7.88 2.67 13.62
C ALA A 139 -8.74 1.85 14.61
N PRO A 140 -9.81 1.17 14.15
CA PRO A 140 -10.59 0.30 15.01
C PRO A 140 -9.79 -0.95 15.44
N ALA A 141 -10.42 -1.82 16.23
CA ALA A 141 -9.89 -3.16 16.50
C ALA A 141 -9.66 -3.93 15.19
N ASP A 142 -8.57 -4.68 15.09
CA ASP A 142 -8.12 -5.31 13.83
C ASP A 142 -9.22 -6.13 13.14
N MET A 143 -10.00 -6.92 13.89
CA MET A 143 -11.07 -7.74 13.32
C MET A 143 -12.19 -6.92 12.63
N LYS A 144 -12.32 -5.62 12.93
CA LYS A 144 -13.22 -4.71 12.22
C LYS A 144 -12.58 -4.17 10.94
N ASP A 145 -11.26 -4.03 10.89
CA ASP A 145 -10.55 -3.40 9.76
C ASP A 145 -9.16 -4.01 9.48
N ASN A 146 -9.14 -5.16 8.80
CA ASN A 146 -7.93 -5.94 8.49
C ASN A 146 -7.89 -6.47 7.05
N GLY A 147 -8.66 -5.91 6.12
CA GLY A 147 -8.87 -6.55 4.81
C GLY A 147 -7.68 -6.40 3.87
N VAL A 148 -7.41 -5.15 3.51
CA VAL A 148 -6.29 -4.78 2.65
C VAL A 148 -5.22 -4.17 3.52
N LEU A 149 -4.15 -4.93 3.74
CA LEU A 149 -3.01 -4.45 4.51
C LEU A 149 -2.09 -3.62 3.62
N SER A 150 -1.18 -2.89 4.25
CA SER A 150 -0.16 -2.10 3.58
C SER A 150 1.22 -2.40 4.13
N ILE A 151 2.22 -2.23 3.27
CA ILE A 151 3.64 -2.30 3.59
C ILE A 151 4.32 -1.01 3.10
N GLY A 152 5.23 -0.48 3.91
CA GLY A 152 6.19 0.54 3.50
C GLY A 152 7.59 0.04 3.81
N ILE A 153 8.52 0.09 2.87
CA ILE A 153 9.92 -0.26 3.03
C ILE A 153 10.71 1.01 2.76
N LYS A 154 11.41 1.53 3.76
CA LYS A 154 12.34 2.64 3.61
C LYS A 154 13.73 2.06 3.67
N LEU A 155 14.48 2.14 2.58
CA LEU A 155 15.90 1.79 2.53
C LEU A 155 16.73 2.98 3.00
N MET A 156 17.82 2.70 3.69
CA MET A 156 18.79 3.70 4.14
C MET A 156 20.12 3.53 3.40
N GLY A 157 20.88 4.62 3.26
CA GLY A 157 22.18 4.60 2.56
C GLY A 157 22.04 4.46 1.04
N VAL A 158 20.94 4.96 0.48
CA VAL A 158 20.74 5.08 -0.96
C VAL A 158 21.28 6.44 -1.41
N GLU A 159 22.36 6.41 -2.17
CA GLU A 159 23.03 7.59 -2.72
C GLU A 159 22.30 8.13 -3.97
N GLY A 160 22.68 9.33 -4.42
CA GLY A 160 22.15 9.98 -5.61
C GLY A 160 21.08 11.03 -5.31
N ASP A 161 20.85 11.90 -6.29
CA ASP A 161 19.89 13.01 -6.19
C ASP A 161 18.47 12.49 -5.95
N LYS A 162 17.78 13.11 -4.98
CA LYS A 162 16.41 12.75 -4.60
C LYS A 162 15.40 13.62 -5.32
N LEU A 163 14.21 13.05 -5.57
CA LEU A 163 13.09 13.77 -6.20
C LEU A 163 12.21 14.53 -5.20
N LEU A 164 12.49 14.39 -3.90
CA LEU A 164 11.90 15.15 -2.80
C LEU A 164 13.03 15.59 -1.87
N ASP A 165 12.99 16.84 -1.40
CA ASP A 165 14.16 17.51 -0.80
C ASP A 165 14.29 17.33 0.71
N ASP A 166 13.34 16.64 1.36
CA ASP A 166 13.25 16.50 2.82
C ASP A 166 14.04 15.32 3.39
N GLU A 167 14.48 14.38 2.55
CA GLU A 167 15.37 13.26 2.90
C GLU A 167 16.49 13.15 1.85
N LYS A 168 17.70 12.74 2.24
CA LYS A 168 18.90 12.71 1.38
C LYS A 168 19.42 11.31 1.06
N TRP A 169 19.17 10.33 1.92
CA TRP A 169 19.86 9.03 1.91
C TRP A 169 18.91 7.84 1.83
N THR A 170 17.63 8.08 1.48
CA THR A 170 16.58 7.06 1.53
C THR A 170 16.01 6.68 0.16
N GLN A 171 15.35 5.52 0.12
CA GLN A 171 14.47 5.08 -0.97
C GLN A 171 13.25 4.39 -0.37
N ASP A 172 12.05 4.87 -0.69
CA ASP A 172 10.81 4.29 -0.21
C ASP A 172 10.14 3.42 -1.28
N PHE A 173 9.75 2.21 -0.89
CA PHE A 173 8.81 1.36 -1.62
C PHE A 173 7.55 1.18 -0.78
N THR A 174 6.39 1.10 -1.43
CA THR A 174 5.11 1.01 -0.75
C THR A 174 4.20 0.06 -1.50
N GLY A 175 3.39 -0.71 -0.79
CA GLY A 175 2.42 -1.57 -1.43
C GLY A 175 1.23 -1.88 -0.54
N ILE A 176 0.23 -2.52 -1.15
CA ILE A 176 -0.97 -3.02 -0.47
C ILE A 176 -1.18 -4.49 -0.81
N SER A 177 -1.94 -5.21 0.01
CA SER A 177 -2.16 -6.65 -0.13
C SER A 177 -3.23 -7.04 -1.17
N ALA A 178 -3.66 -6.08 -2.00
CA ALA A 178 -4.50 -6.29 -3.17
C ALA A 178 -3.69 -5.89 -4.43
N PRO A 179 -3.83 -6.55 -5.58
CA PRO A 179 -3.01 -6.29 -6.77
C PRO A 179 -3.45 -5.06 -7.58
N THR A 180 -4.52 -4.38 -7.15
CA THR A 180 -5.03 -3.14 -7.75
C THR A 180 -5.29 -2.10 -6.68
N PHE A 181 -5.33 -0.82 -7.06
CA PHE A 181 -5.82 0.25 -6.17
C PHE A 181 -7.34 0.21 -6.07
N THR A 182 -7.87 0.82 -5.00
CA THR A 182 -9.32 0.99 -4.79
C THR A 182 -9.98 1.91 -5.83
N THR A 183 -9.20 2.81 -6.43
CA THR A 183 -9.67 3.83 -7.38
C THR A 183 -8.74 3.84 -8.61
N PRO A 184 -9.27 3.90 -9.84
CA PRO A 184 -8.46 3.81 -11.05
C PRO A 184 -7.52 5.01 -11.24
N ASN A 185 -7.93 6.21 -10.81
CA ASN A 185 -7.17 7.45 -10.98
C ASN A 185 -7.53 8.45 -9.86
N ILE A 186 -6.88 9.62 -9.86
CA ILE A 186 -7.06 10.65 -8.84
C ILE A 186 -8.44 11.33 -8.86
N ILE A 187 -9.12 11.39 -10.01
CA ILE A 187 -10.48 11.94 -10.10
C ILE A 187 -11.42 11.05 -9.27
N GLU A 188 -11.30 9.74 -9.45
CA GLU A 188 -12.08 8.78 -8.70
C GLU A 188 -11.66 8.69 -7.23
N ASN A 189 -10.37 8.90 -6.94
CA ASN A 189 -9.91 9.04 -5.57
C ASN A 189 -10.60 10.21 -4.85
N LEU A 190 -10.67 11.38 -5.49
CA LEU A 190 -11.36 12.55 -4.95
C LEU A 190 -12.84 12.26 -4.65
N LYS A 191 -13.55 11.55 -5.54
CA LYS A 191 -14.94 11.15 -5.32
C LYS A 191 -15.08 10.19 -4.14
N LEU A 192 -14.20 9.18 -4.04
CA LEU A 192 -14.21 8.25 -2.92
C LEU A 192 -13.93 8.96 -1.59
N GLN A 193 -12.98 9.90 -1.54
CA GLN A 193 -12.69 10.67 -0.33
C GLN A 193 -13.89 11.49 0.15
N ARG A 194 -14.69 12.06 -0.77
CA ARG A 194 -15.95 12.74 -0.42
C ARG A 194 -16.92 11.79 0.27
N HIS A 195 -17.12 10.60 -0.30
CA HIS A 195 -17.97 9.58 0.30
C HIS A 195 -17.44 9.07 1.64
N VAL A 196 -16.13 8.92 1.80
CA VAL A 196 -15.49 8.56 3.08
C VAL A 196 -15.78 9.63 4.13
N PHE A 197 -15.58 10.91 3.80
CA PHE A 197 -15.86 12.03 4.71
C PHE A 197 -17.34 12.10 5.13
N GLU A 198 -18.26 11.79 4.22
CA GLU A 198 -19.70 11.73 4.47
C GLU A 198 -20.16 10.45 5.21
N GLY A 199 -19.29 9.45 5.35
CA GLY A 199 -19.64 8.14 5.91
C GLY A 199 -20.55 7.31 4.99
N THR A 200 -20.38 7.44 3.66
CA THR A 200 -21.13 6.71 2.63
C THR A 200 -20.27 6.03 1.56
N PRO A 201 -19.06 5.49 1.86
CA PRO A 201 -18.16 4.92 0.85
C PRO A 201 -18.77 3.84 -0.03
N LEU A 202 -19.75 3.06 0.46
CA LEU A 202 -20.47 2.07 -0.35
C LEU A 202 -21.07 2.69 -1.63
N PHE A 203 -21.58 3.93 -1.56
CA PHE A 203 -22.27 4.59 -2.65
C PHE A 203 -21.37 5.03 -3.80
N TYR A 204 -20.05 5.14 -3.58
CA TYR A 204 -19.08 5.31 -4.67
C TYR A 204 -19.07 4.07 -5.57
N PHE A 205 -19.09 2.87 -4.99
CA PHE A 205 -18.97 1.62 -5.75
C PHE A 205 -20.26 1.25 -6.49
N ILE A 206 -21.42 1.47 -5.88
CA ILE A 206 -22.71 1.02 -6.41
C ILE A 206 -23.49 2.10 -7.18
N ASN A 207 -22.89 3.25 -7.47
CA ASN A 207 -23.55 4.32 -8.23
C ASN A 207 -23.91 3.83 -9.65
N PRO A 208 -25.20 3.75 -10.05
CA PRO A 208 -25.58 3.17 -11.34
C PRO A 208 -25.15 4.00 -12.56
N PHE A 209 -24.84 5.29 -12.38
CA PHE A 209 -24.42 6.19 -13.46
C PHE A 209 -22.91 6.34 -13.58
N ASP A 210 -22.16 5.89 -12.58
CA ASP A 210 -20.71 6.05 -12.46
C ASP A 210 -20.17 4.94 -11.53
N SER A 211 -20.37 3.68 -11.93
CA SER A 211 -20.16 2.53 -11.05
C SER A 211 -18.70 2.08 -11.02
N HIS A 212 -18.18 1.97 -9.80
CA HIS A 212 -16.89 1.34 -9.49
C HIS A 212 -17.03 -0.07 -8.90
N PHE A 213 -18.12 -0.77 -9.26
CA PHE A 213 -18.41 -2.09 -8.69
C PHE A 213 -17.34 -3.14 -9.01
N LEU A 214 -16.71 -3.07 -10.18
CA LEU A 214 -15.60 -3.97 -10.55
C LEU A 214 -14.35 -3.71 -9.69
N ASP A 215 -14.09 -2.45 -9.33
CA ASP A 215 -13.02 -2.09 -8.40
C ASP A 215 -13.32 -2.66 -7.00
N ALA A 216 -14.57 -2.57 -6.53
CA ALA A 216 -15.02 -3.20 -5.29
C ALA A 216 -14.88 -4.72 -5.31
N ILE A 217 -15.20 -5.39 -6.43
CA ILE A 217 -14.98 -6.84 -6.58
C ILE A 217 -13.49 -7.15 -6.41
N MET A 218 -12.61 -6.44 -7.13
CA MET A 218 -11.18 -6.65 -7.02
C MET A 218 -10.70 -6.44 -5.60
N GLN A 219 -11.03 -5.33 -4.94
CA GLN A 219 -10.64 -5.10 -3.54
C GLN A 219 -11.20 -6.17 -2.59
N GLY A 220 -12.48 -6.56 -2.74
CA GLY A 220 -13.14 -7.56 -1.91
C GLY A 220 -12.53 -8.96 -2.03
N LEU A 221 -12.08 -9.35 -3.23
CA LEU A 221 -11.39 -10.62 -3.48
C LEU A 221 -10.07 -10.77 -2.73
N TYR A 222 -9.45 -9.66 -2.30
CA TYR A 222 -8.19 -9.67 -1.53
C TYR A 222 -8.37 -9.20 -0.08
N SER A 223 -9.56 -8.68 0.27
CA SER A 223 -9.94 -8.20 1.62
C SER A 223 -10.34 -9.33 2.57
N LYS A 224 -9.55 -10.40 2.63
CA LYS A 224 -9.78 -11.52 3.56
C LYS A 224 -9.43 -11.15 5.01
N THR A 225 -9.93 -11.91 5.98
CA THR A 225 -9.45 -11.82 7.35
C THR A 225 -8.01 -12.33 7.41
N GLN A 226 -7.11 -11.46 7.84
CA GLN A 226 -5.66 -11.73 7.79
C GLN A 226 -5.18 -12.45 9.04
N ASN A 227 -4.28 -13.41 8.85
CA ASN A 227 -3.63 -14.18 9.91
C ASN A 227 -2.51 -13.35 10.55
N SER A 228 -1.59 -12.86 9.72
CA SER A 228 -0.48 -11.99 10.09
C SER A 228 -0.11 -11.09 8.90
N PRO A 229 0.31 -9.84 9.12
CA PRO A 229 0.91 -9.01 8.07
C PRO A 229 2.16 -9.63 7.43
N LEU A 230 2.82 -10.57 8.11
CA LEU A 230 4.03 -11.21 7.61
C LEU A 230 3.78 -12.31 6.56
N GLU A 231 2.52 -12.63 6.28
CA GLU A 231 2.13 -13.84 5.55
C GLU A 231 1.38 -13.57 4.23
N VAL A 232 1.30 -12.30 3.82
CA VAL A 232 0.55 -11.87 2.63
C VAL A 232 1.49 -11.22 1.62
N PRO A 233 1.24 -11.41 0.31
CA PRO A 233 1.93 -10.64 -0.71
C PRO A 233 1.44 -9.18 -0.71
N TYR A 234 2.33 -8.28 -1.09
CA TYR A 234 2.03 -6.87 -1.33
C TYR A 234 2.39 -6.49 -2.77
N PHE A 235 1.70 -5.48 -3.29
CA PHE A 235 1.85 -5.01 -4.67
C PHE A 235 1.95 -3.48 -4.69
N SER A 236 2.78 -2.96 -5.58
CA SER A 236 2.89 -1.51 -5.81
C SER A 236 1.58 -0.92 -6.33
N CYS A 237 0.84 -1.70 -7.13
CA CYS A 237 -0.42 -1.38 -7.82
C CYS A 237 -0.36 -0.22 -8.82
N VAL A 238 0.71 0.58 -8.79
CA VAL A 238 1.02 1.68 -9.69
C VAL A 238 2.46 1.52 -10.19
N ALA A 239 2.74 2.19 -11.31
CA ALA A 239 3.99 2.04 -12.03
C ALA A 239 5.10 2.95 -11.53
N TYR A 240 6.34 2.50 -11.72
CA TYR A 240 7.56 3.24 -11.41
C TYR A 240 8.51 3.12 -12.61
N LEU A 241 9.35 4.11 -12.84
CA LEU A 241 10.47 3.96 -13.78
C LEU A 241 11.41 2.86 -13.29
N PHE A 242 12.13 2.27 -14.25
CA PHE A 242 13.22 1.35 -14.01
C PHE A 242 14.39 1.75 -14.91
N GLY A 243 15.14 2.75 -14.46
CA GLY A 243 16.10 3.46 -15.32
C GLY A 243 15.38 4.35 -16.33
N ASP A 244 15.80 4.28 -17.60
CA ASP A 244 15.26 5.11 -18.67
C ASP A 244 14.33 4.31 -19.61
N GLY A 245 13.20 4.92 -20.00
CA GLY A 245 12.27 4.36 -21.00
C GLY A 245 11.51 3.08 -20.63
N GLN A 246 11.61 2.59 -19.40
CA GLN A 246 10.95 1.35 -18.96
C GLN A 246 10.16 1.56 -17.67
N ALA A 247 8.91 1.09 -17.67
CA ALA A 247 8.07 1.07 -16.47
C ALA A 247 8.00 -0.33 -15.86
N ILE A 248 7.88 -0.38 -14.52
CA ILE A 248 7.67 -1.61 -13.76
C ILE A 248 6.52 -1.47 -12.75
N HIS A 249 5.90 -2.60 -12.43
CA HIS A 249 5.27 -2.83 -11.13
C HIS A 249 6.22 -3.64 -10.25
N TYR A 250 6.04 -3.61 -8.92
CA TYR A 250 6.74 -4.50 -8.02
C TYR A 250 5.79 -5.23 -7.06
N SER A 251 6.24 -6.38 -6.57
CA SER A 251 5.57 -7.17 -5.55
C SER A 251 6.55 -7.62 -4.47
N ILE A 252 6.08 -7.66 -3.22
CA ILE A 252 6.82 -8.11 -2.05
C ILE A 252 6.11 -9.36 -1.55
N LYS A 253 6.67 -10.54 -1.80
CA LYS A 253 6.01 -11.82 -1.57
C LYS A 253 6.70 -12.60 -0.46
N PRO A 254 5.98 -13.08 0.58
CA PRO A 254 6.56 -13.95 1.60
C PRO A 254 7.20 -15.19 0.95
N CYS A 255 8.41 -15.55 1.38
CA CYS A 255 9.08 -16.76 0.90
C CYS A 255 8.49 -18.04 1.54
N SER A 256 7.79 -17.89 2.67
CA SER A 256 7.16 -19.00 3.40
C SER A 256 5.66 -19.08 3.13
N ASP A 257 5.17 -20.30 2.94
CA ASP A 257 3.74 -20.61 2.87
C ASP A 257 3.11 -20.88 4.25
N GLU A 258 3.89 -20.83 5.34
CA GLU A 258 3.37 -20.98 6.69
C GLU A 258 2.27 -19.95 6.98
N LYS A 259 1.24 -20.41 7.69
CA LYS A 259 0.13 -19.56 8.14
C LYS A 259 -0.10 -19.72 9.63
N THR A 260 -0.04 -18.62 10.36
CA THR A 260 -0.50 -18.58 11.76
C THR A 260 -2.02 -18.70 11.82
N LYS A 261 -2.58 -19.03 12.98
CA LYS A 261 -4.04 -19.09 13.16
C LYS A 261 -4.56 -17.75 13.65
N VAL A 262 -5.68 -17.31 13.08
CA VAL A 262 -6.46 -16.21 13.67
C VAL A 262 -6.97 -16.68 15.04
N PRO A 263 -6.73 -15.95 16.14
CA PRO A 263 -7.22 -16.33 17.45
C PRO A 263 -8.75 -16.40 17.48
N GLY A 264 -9.33 -17.36 18.21
CA GLY A 264 -10.80 -17.46 18.34
C GLY A 264 -11.43 -16.26 19.06
N LYS A 265 -10.66 -15.57 19.90
CA LYS A 265 -11.00 -14.29 20.53
C LYS A 265 -9.87 -13.29 20.24
N PRO A 266 -9.84 -12.69 19.04
CA PRO A 266 -8.77 -11.79 18.65
C PRO A 266 -8.82 -10.52 19.50
N SER A 267 -7.67 -10.08 19.99
CA SER A 267 -7.54 -8.78 20.66
C SER A 267 -7.78 -7.63 19.69
N ALA A 268 -7.85 -6.40 20.20
CA ALA A 268 -7.90 -5.22 19.35
C ALA A 268 -6.67 -5.05 18.44
N ASN A 269 -5.53 -5.68 18.78
CA ASN A 269 -4.24 -5.54 18.10
C ASN A 269 -3.63 -6.90 17.72
N TYR A 270 -4.46 -7.92 17.47
CA TYR A 270 -3.98 -9.29 17.25
C TYR A 270 -3.00 -9.42 16.07
N LEU A 271 -3.05 -8.53 15.07
CA LEU A 271 -2.11 -8.55 13.95
C LEU A 271 -0.71 -8.10 14.37
N ARG A 272 -0.62 -7.11 15.26
CA ARG A 272 0.66 -6.74 15.90
C ARG A 272 1.18 -7.88 16.76
N GLU A 273 0.31 -8.47 17.57
CA GLU A 273 0.68 -9.61 18.43
C GLU A 273 1.19 -10.80 17.61
N ALA A 274 0.56 -11.10 16.45
CA ALA A 274 1.02 -12.13 15.54
C ALA A 274 2.43 -11.85 14.98
N MET A 275 2.71 -10.59 14.64
CA MET A 275 4.05 -10.16 14.23
C MET A 275 5.08 -10.30 15.36
N VAL A 276 4.75 -9.85 16.58
CA VAL A 276 5.65 -9.95 17.76
C VAL A 276 5.96 -11.42 18.08
N ASN A 277 4.94 -12.28 18.11
CA ASN A 277 5.11 -13.71 18.38
C ASN A 277 6.01 -14.39 17.32
N THR A 278 5.91 -13.97 16.07
CA THR A 278 6.73 -14.52 14.98
C THR A 278 8.17 -14.00 15.08
N LEU A 279 8.35 -12.67 15.07
CA LEU A 279 9.67 -12.05 14.98
C LEU A 279 10.49 -12.17 16.27
N SER A 280 9.87 -12.44 17.42
CA SER A 280 10.63 -12.73 18.65
C SER A 280 11.40 -14.04 18.62
N THR A 281 11.08 -14.96 17.70
CA THR A 281 11.67 -16.31 17.66
C THR A 281 12.14 -16.74 16.28
N LYS A 282 11.67 -16.08 15.22
CA LYS A 282 11.90 -16.50 13.84
C LYS A 282 12.13 -15.31 12.91
N GLU A 283 13.11 -15.47 12.05
CA GLU A 283 13.36 -14.57 10.93
C GLU A 283 12.34 -14.78 9.80
N VAL A 284 11.94 -13.70 9.13
CA VAL A 284 10.97 -13.73 8.01
C VAL A 284 11.58 -13.14 6.75
N HIS A 285 11.37 -13.79 5.61
CA HIS A 285 11.90 -13.36 4.31
C HIS A 285 10.76 -13.04 3.34
N PHE A 286 10.98 -12.01 2.52
CA PHE A 286 10.16 -11.71 1.35
C PHE A 286 11.05 -11.59 0.11
N ASP A 287 10.61 -12.15 -1.01
CA ASP A 287 11.19 -11.84 -2.31
C ASP A 287 10.60 -10.51 -2.81
N PHE A 288 11.47 -9.57 -3.16
CA PHE A 288 11.11 -8.34 -3.85
C PHE A 288 11.26 -8.59 -5.35
N MET A 289 10.15 -8.53 -6.07
CA MET A 289 10.05 -8.89 -7.48
C MET A 289 9.55 -7.72 -8.30
N ILE A 290 10.01 -7.60 -9.54
CA ILE A 290 9.55 -6.59 -10.50
C ILE A 290 8.82 -7.25 -11.67
N GLN A 291 7.93 -6.51 -12.30
CA GLN A 291 7.19 -6.91 -13.50
C GLN A 291 7.29 -5.79 -14.53
N PHE A 292 7.87 -6.06 -15.69
CA PHE A 292 8.06 -5.06 -16.74
C PHE A 292 6.75 -4.76 -17.48
N GLN A 293 6.54 -3.49 -17.84
CA GLN A 293 5.50 -3.12 -18.80
C GLN A 293 5.93 -3.57 -20.20
N THR A 294 5.15 -4.45 -20.82
CA THR A 294 5.40 -4.95 -22.20
C THR A 294 4.30 -4.56 -23.19
N ASP A 295 3.17 -4.02 -22.69
CA ASP A 295 2.01 -3.61 -23.48
C ASP A 295 1.35 -2.41 -22.80
N ALA A 296 1.51 -1.21 -23.35
CA ALA A 296 1.03 0.02 -22.72
C ALA A 296 -0.50 0.11 -22.61
N TYR A 297 -1.25 -0.60 -23.46
CA TYR A 297 -2.70 -0.64 -23.36
C TYR A 297 -3.15 -1.59 -22.24
N ARG A 298 -2.64 -2.83 -22.24
CA ARG A 298 -3.03 -3.90 -21.29
C ARG A 298 -2.38 -3.74 -19.92
N MET A 299 -1.30 -2.96 -19.83
CA MET A 299 -0.54 -2.67 -18.62
C MET A 299 -0.45 -1.14 -18.45
N PRO A 300 -1.58 -0.46 -18.18
CA PRO A 300 -1.62 0.99 -18.16
C PRO A 300 -0.90 1.60 -16.96
N ILE A 301 -0.31 2.77 -17.17
CA ILE A 301 0.26 3.61 -16.12
C ILE A 301 -0.82 4.49 -15.45
N GLU A 302 -1.76 5.01 -16.24
CA GLU A 302 -2.76 5.99 -15.77
C GLU A 302 -4.04 5.36 -15.17
N ASN A 303 -4.11 4.03 -15.10
CA ASN A 303 -5.27 3.33 -14.53
C ASN A 303 -4.83 2.22 -13.55
N ALA A 304 -4.91 2.52 -12.26
CA ALA A 304 -4.46 1.65 -11.17
C ALA A 304 -5.48 0.55 -10.79
N SER A 305 -6.63 0.46 -11.48
CA SER A 305 -7.60 -0.63 -11.32
C SER A 305 -7.26 -1.86 -12.17
N VAL A 306 -6.26 -1.75 -13.04
CA VAL A 306 -5.85 -2.84 -13.95
C VAL A 306 -4.68 -3.61 -13.35
N GLU A 307 -4.92 -4.89 -13.11
CA GLU A 307 -3.87 -5.85 -12.76
C GLU A 307 -3.08 -6.22 -14.02
N TRP A 308 -1.77 -5.98 -13.97
CA TRP A 308 -0.86 -6.28 -15.07
C TRP A 308 -0.74 -7.80 -15.29
N PRO A 309 -1.14 -8.35 -16.45
CA PRO A 309 -1.22 -9.79 -16.62
C PRO A 309 0.14 -10.48 -16.59
N GLU A 310 0.35 -11.42 -15.65
CA GLU A 310 1.60 -12.19 -15.55
C GLU A 310 1.93 -13.01 -16.81
N LYS A 311 0.93 -13.32 -17.65
CA LYS A 311 1.13 -13.98 -18.95
C LYS A 311 1.85 -13.11 -19.98
N LEU A 312 1.76 -11.78 -19.84
CA LEU A 312 2.48 -10.84 -20.70
C LEU A 312 3.88 -10.56 -20.16
N SER A 313 4.00 -10.48 -18.84
CA SER A 313 5.24 -10.18 -18.16
C SER A 313 5.19 -10.83 -16.77
N PRO A 314 5.99 -11.87 -16.48
CA PRO A 314 6.01 -12.49 -15.16
C PRO A 314 6.75 -11.62 -14.14
N PHE A 315 6.52 -11.87 -12.85
CA PHE A 315 7.35 -11.29 -11.79
C PHE A 315 8.74 -11.93 -11.76
N ILE A 316 9.77 -11.10 -11.68
CA ILE A 316 11.18 -11.50 -11.65
C ILE A 316 11.78 -11.05 -10.30
N PRO A 317 12.33 -11.96 -9.48
CA PRO A 317 12.97 -11.57 -8.21
C PRO A 317 14.25 -10.78 -8.47
N VAL A 318 14.40 -9.66 -7.77
CA VAL A 318 15.59 -8.78 -7.88
C VAL A 318 16.28 -8.53 -6.54
N ALA A 319 15.57 -8.70 -5.43
CA ALA A 319 16.12 -8.56 -4.10
C ALA A 319 15.35 -9.42 -3.08
N ARG A 320 15.92 -9.57 -1.89
CA ARG A 320 15.29 -10.23 -0.75
C ARG A 320 15.23 -9.27 0.44
N LEU A 321 14.05 -9.12 1.01
CA LEU A 321 13.86 -8.41 2.27
C LEU A 321 13.90 -9.43 3.42
N ARG A 322 14.92 -9.34 4.25
CA ARG A 322 15.11 -10.14 5.47
C ARG A 322 14.68 -9.34 6.70
N LEU A 323 13.78 -9.89 7.49
CA LEU A 323 13.35 -9.34 8.78
C LEU A 323 13.95 -10.20 9.90
N PRO A 324 15.04 -9.78 10.55
CA PRO A 324 15.71 -10.58 11.58
C PRO A 324 14.82 -10.80 12.80
N VAL A 325 15.20 -11.77 13.62
CA VAL A 325 14.64 -11.97 14.97
C VAL A 325 14.80 -10.69 15.78
N GLN A 326 13.70 -10.13 16.25
CA GLN A 326 13.66 -8.85 16.97
C GLN A 326 12.37 -8.69 17.79
N ARG A 327 12.42 -7.72 18.70
CA ARG A 327 11.22 -7.10 19.29
C ARG A 327 11.07 -5.70 18.72
N PHE A 328 9.83 -5.23 18.63
CA PHE A 328 9.51 -3.89 18.09
C PHE A 328 8.36 -3.19 18.81
N ASP A 329 7.90 -3.79 19.93
CA ASP A 329 6.73 -3.37 20.69
C ASP A 329 7.06 -2.46 21.89
N SER A 330 8.30 -1.97 22.00
CA SER A 330 8.69 -0.98 23.01
C SER A 330 8.00 0.36 22.75
N LYS A 331 7.80 1.15 23.81
CA LYS A 331 7.13 2.46 23.69
C LYS A 331 7.93 3.41 22.78
N GLY A 332 9.25 3.38 22.87
CA GLY A 332 10.13 4.21 22.04
C GLY A 332 10.00 3.89 20.56
N GLN A 333 10.02 2.60 20.20
CA GLN A 333 9.90 2.19 18.80
C GLN A 333 8.51 2.45 18.24
N LEU A 334 7.44 2.28 19.03
CA LEU A 334 6.09 2.63 18.61
C LEU A 334 5.91 4.14 18.41
N ALA A 335 6.50 4.98 19.26
CA ALA A 335 6.50 6.43 19.07
C ALA A 335 7.27 6.84 17.80
N PHE A 336 8.44 6.23 17.57
CA PHE A 336 9.18 6.39 16.32
C PHE A 336 8.37 5.95 15.10
N ALA A 337 7.69 4.81 15.20
CA ALA A 337 6.83 4.28 14.16
C ALA A 337 5.67 5.24 13.81
N GLU A 338 5.11 5.94 14.81
CA GLU A 338 4.08 6.93 14.57
C GLU A 338 4.63 8.20 13.89
N ASN A 339 5.82 8.67 14.27
CA ASN A 339 6.41 9.85 13.64
C ASN A 339 6.92 9.58 12.21
N LEU A 340 7.51 8.40 11.96
CA LEU A 340 8.18 8.07 10.70
C LEU A 340 7.24 8.22 9.48
N SER A 341 7.74 8.87 8.43
CA SER A 341 6.98 9.08 7.20
C SER A 341 7.49 8.18 6.06
N TYR A 342 6.60 7.81 5.15
CA TYR A 342 6.92 7.08 3.94
C TYR A 342 6.30 7.84 2.77
N ASN A 343 7.07 8.13 1.74
CA ASN A 343 6.62 8.80 0.52
C ASN A 343 7.30 8.13 -0.68
N PRO A 344 6.56 7.56 -1.66
CA PRO A 344 7.18 6.91 -2.82
C PRO A 344 8.11 7.84 -3.63
N TRP A 345 8.06 9.16 -3.40
CA TRP A 345 8.97 10.14 -3.99
C TRP A 345 10.26 10.38 -3.22
N HIS A 346 10.44 9.81 -2.02
CA HIS A 346 11.78 9.62 -1.43
C HIS A 346 12.49 8.55 -2.26
N CYS A 347 12.99 8.94 -3.43
CA CYS A 347 13.52 8.04 -4.43
C CYS A 347 14.55 8.75 -5.30
N ILE A 348 15.40 7.95 -5.94
CA ILE A 348 16.26 8.40 -7.04
C ILE A 348 15.47 8.40 -8.37
N ALA A 349 15.98 9.13 -9.36
CA ALA A 349 15.36 9.28 -10.67
C ALA A 349 15.04 7.93 -11.37
N ASP A 350 15.93 6.94 -11.25
CA ASP A 350 15.77 5.61 -11.84
C ASP A 350 14.50 4.88 -11.38
N HIS A 351 13.98 5.24 -10.20
CA HIS A 351 12.78 4.65 -9.58
C HIS A 351 11.65 5.67 -9.46
N ARG A 352 11.64 6.73 -10.29
CA ARG A 352 10.63 7.78 -10.25
C ARG A 352 9.22 7.16 -10.35
N PRO A 353 8.31 7.49 -9.41
CA PRO A 353 6.91 7.07 -9.51
C PRO A 353 6.22 7.61 -10.78
N LEU A 354 5.45 6.75 -11.46
CA LEU A 354 4.72 7.05 -12.71
C LEU A 354 3.19 7.02 -12.52
N GLY A 355 2.49 7.84 -13.30
CA GLY A 355 1.03 7.90 -13.37
C GLY A 355 0.40 8.86 -12.38
N ASN A 356 -0.84 9.29 -12.68
CA ASN A 356 -1.56 10.33 -11.92
C ASN A 356 -1.65 10.05 -10.42
N GLN A 357 -1.87 8.80 -10.02
CA GLN A 357 -1.92 8.42 -8.61
C GLN A 357 -0.58 8.70 -7.92
N ASN A 358 0.52 8.32 -8.55
CA ASN A 358 1.84 8.52 -7.97
C ASN A 358 2.23 9.99 -7.93
N ARG A 359 1.97 10.76 -9.00
CA ARG A 359 2.20 12.22 -9.00
C ARG A 359 1.45 12.91 -7.87
N ALA A 360 0.16 12.59 -7.68
CA ALA A 360 -0.62 13.12 -6.56
C ALA A 360 -0.12 12.66 -5.19
N ARG A 361 0.32 11.39 -5.06
CA ARG A 361 0.88 10.84 -3.80
C ARG A 361 2.09 11.63 -3.29
N LYS A 362 2.88 12.27 -4.17
CA LYS A 362 3.98 13.18 -3.77
C LYS A 362 3.49 14.22 -2.77
N SER A 363 2.52 15.02 -3.22
CA SER A 363 1.99 16.16 -2.48
C SER A 363 1.07 15.72 -1.34
N ILE A 364 0.21 14.71 -1.59
CA ILE A 364 -0.72 14.20 -0.56
C ILE A 364 0.05 13.67 0.65
N TYR A 365 1.06 12.84 0.43
CA TYR A 365 1.78 12.21 1.55
C TYR A 365 2.64 13.24 2.28
N TYR A 366 3.28 14.16 1.56
CA TYR A 366 4.06 15.24 2.16
C TYR A 366 3.20 16.15 3.04
N ALA A 367 2.08 16.66 2.50
CA ALA A 367 1.18 17.56 3.21
C ALA A 367 0.53 16.90 4.44
N LEU A 368 0.00 15.68 4.30
CA LEU A 368 -0.72 15.02 5.39
C LEU A 368 0.20 14.48 6.49
N SER A 369 1.43 14.06 6.15
CA SER A 369 2.42 13.72 7.18
C SER A 369 2.85 14.96 7.96
N GLY A 370 3.09 16.08 7.28
CA GLY A 370 3.39 17.36 7.93
C GLY A 370 2.26 17.87 8.83
N LEU A 371 1.00 17.79 8.38
CA LEU A 371 -0.17 18.12 9.19
C LEU A 371 -0.23 17.27 10.46
N ARG A 372 -0.14 15.95 10.33
CA ARG A 372 -0.17 15.01 11.46
C ARG A 372 0.94 15.31 12.47
N GLN A 373 2.18 15.46 11.98
CA GLN A 373 3.33 15.80 12.82
C GLN A 373 3.13 17.13 13.55
N THR A 374 2.59 18.14 12.86
CA THR A 374 2.28 19.44 13.46
C THR A 374 1.23 19.33 14.57
N MET A 375 0.13 18.61 14.32
CA MET A 375 -0.91 18.34 15.32
C MET A 375 -0.36 17.59 16.53
N ASN A 376 0.58 16.67 16.32
CA ASN A 376 1.22 15.88 17.37
C ASN A 376 2.43 16.58 18.02
N LYS A 377 2.83 17.77 17.54
CA LYS A 377 4.05 18.48 17.96
C LYS A 377 5.33 17.65 17.76
N GLU A 378 5.36 16.85 16.70
CA GLU A 378 6.49 16.03 16.28
C GLU A 378 7.29 16.76 15.19
N ALA A 379 8.62 16.62 15.22
CA ALA A 379 9.47 17.04 14.13
C ALA A 379 9.57 15.93 13.07
N ARG A 380 9.61 16.30 11.79
CA ARG A 380 9.95 15.37 10.70
C ARG A 380 11.37 14.84 10.91
N ILE A 381 11.54 13.54 10.68
CA ILE A 381 12.81 12.85 10.82
C ILE A 381 13.16 12.10 9.53
N GLU A 382 14.42 12.19 9.12
CA GLU A 382 15.03 11.24 8.20
C GLU A 382 15.74 10.16 9.04
N PRO A 383 15.36 8.89 8.95
CA PRO A 383 16.02 7.85 9.72
C PRO A 383 17.35 7.43 9.09
N THR A 384 18.25 7.01 9.95
CA THR A 384 19.59 6.52 9.65
C THR A 384 19.66 4.99 9.61
N GLY A 385 18.71 4.29 10.26
CA GLY A 385 18.75 2.84 10.49
C GLY A 385 19.52 2.43 11.74
N ALA A 386 20.16 3.38 12.42
CA ALA A 386 20.89 3.15 13.67
C ALA A 386 20.03 3.45 14.92
N GLU A 387 18.75 3.80 14.77
CA GLU A 387 17.88 4.20 15.90
C GLU A 387 17.72 3.07 16.91
N VAL A 388 18.16 3.28 18.14
CA VAL A 388 17.99 2.34 19.26
C VAL A 388 16.82 2.81 20.11
N PHE A 389 16.03 1.86 20.59
CA PHE A 389 14.90 2.12 21.48
C PHE A 389 15.11 1.35 22.76
N ASP A 390 14.94 2.03 23.90
CA ASP A 390 14.88 1.36 25.19
C ASP A 390 13.62 0.49 25.26
N ASP A 391 13.73 -0.65 25.95
CA ASP A 391 12.63 -1.59 26.18
C ASP A 391 11.55 -1.04 27.14
#